data_AF-A0A413Q688-F1
#
_entry.id   AF-A0A413Q688-F1
#
_cell.length_a   1.000
_cell.length_b   1.000
_cell.length_c   1.000
_cell.angle_alpha   90.00
_cell.angle_beta   90.00
_cell.angle_gamma   90.00
#
_symmetry.space_group_name_H-M   'P 1'
#
loop_
_entity.id
_entity.type
_entity.pdbx_description
1 polymer ?
#
loop_
_entity_poly.entity_id
_entity_poly.type
_entity_poly.pdbx_seq_one_letter_code
_entity_poly.pdbx_strand_id
1 'polypeptide(L)' 'MILDFDYITMGQRIKQRRKELNMTQADFAEKLGISQNHISAIECGSQHLALSFLFLYVIHYL' A
#
# COMPACT_ATOMS: atom_id res chain seq x y z
N MET A 1 15.12 19.50 -5.02
CA MET A 1 14.22 18.46 -5.58
C MET A 1 13.30 18.06 -4.44
N ILE A 2 12.18 18.77 -4.33
CA ILE A 2 11.20 18.54 -3.27
C ILE A 2 10.52 17.24 -3.66
N LEU A 3 10.69 16.19 -2.84
CA LEU A 3 9.91 14.97 -2.95
C LEU A 3 8.47 15.36 -2.58
N ASP A 4 7.71 15.79 -3.59
CA ASP A 4 6.27 15.82 -3.50
C ASP A 4 5.82 14.37 -3.32
N PHE A 5 5.76 13.96 -2.05
CA PHE A 5 5.19 12.69 -1.61
C PHE A 5 3.69 12.75 -1.87
N ASP A 6 3.35 12.63 -3.14
CA ASP A 6 1.98 12.66 -3.60
C ASP A 6 1.33 11.33 -3.18
N TYR A 7 0.49 11.45 -2.15
CA TYR A 7 -0.16 10.38 -1.42
C TYR A 7 -0.95 9.46 -2.36
N ILE A 8 -1.51 10.06 -3.42
CA ILE A 8 -2.23 9.37 -4.49
C ILE A 8 -1.27 8.45 -5.26
N THR A 9 -0.06 8.92 -5.55
CA THR A 9 0.94 8.12 -6.27
C THR A 9 1.47 6.97 -5.40
N MET A 10 1.52 7.13 -4.08
CA MET A 10 1.98 6.07 -3.16
C MET A 10 0.97 4.92 -3.07
N GLY A 11 -0.32 5.22 -2.88
CA GLY A 11 -1.38 4.20 -2.88
C GLY A 11 -1.44 3.42 -4.19
N GLN A 12 -1.22 4.10 -5.32
CA GLN A 12 -1.14 3.47 -6.64
C GLN A 12 0.07 2.53 -6.78
N ARG A 13 1.25 2.91 -6.26
CA ARG A 13 2.44 2.03 -6.27
C ARG A 13 2.24 0.77 -5.45
N ILE A 14 1.65 0.89 -4.26
CA ILE A 14 1.30 -0.24 -3.39
C ILE A 14 0.35 -1.18 -4.14
N LYS A 15 -0.70 -0.64 -4.78
CA LYS A 15 -1.65 -1.40 -5.58
C LYS A 15 -1.00 -2.10 -6.77
N GLN A 16 -0.14 -1.41 -7.50
CA GLN A 16 0.58 -1.95 -8.65
C GLN A 16 1.43 -3.14 -8.21
N ARG A 17 2.23 -2.96 -7.17
CA ARG A 17 3.16 -3.99 -6.72
C ARG A 17 2.45 -5.19 -6.10
N ARG A 18 1.33 -4.97 -5.39
CA ARG A 18 0.43 -6.06 -4.97
C ARG A 18 -0.06 -6.90 -6.15
N LYS A 19 -0.43 -6.25 -7.26
CA LYS A 19 -0.85 -6.96 -8.49
C LYS A 19 0.31 -7.70 -9.16
N GLU A 20 1.52 -7.13 -9.18
CA GLU A 20 2.72 -7.82 -9.69
C GLU A 20 3.03 -9.10 -8.89
N LEU A 21 2.72 -9.09 -7.60
CA LEU A 21 2.82 -10.27 -6.72
C LEU A 21 1.60 -11.22 -6.84
N ASN A 22 0.65 -10.94 -7.74
CA ASN A 22 -0.60 -11.70 -7.93
C ASN A 22 -1.44 -11.86 -6.65
N MET A 23 -1.38 -10.88 -5.74
CA MET A 23 -2.12 -10.90 -4.48
C MET A 23 -3.43 -10.13 -4.60
N THR A 24 -4.50 -10.64 -3.98
CA THR A 24 -5.72 -9.85 -3.76
C THR A 24 -5.51 -8.86 -2.61
N GLN A 25 -6.42 -7.89 -2.44
CA GLN A 25 -6.37 -7.00 -1.28
C GLN A 25 -6.55 -7.79 0.03
N ALA A 26 -7.32 -8.88 0.00
CA ALA A 26 -7.53 -9.76 1.15
C ALA A 26 -6.24 -10.52 1.51
N ASP A 27 -5.57 -11.14 0.54
CA ASP A 27 -4.30 -11.85 0.77
C ASP A 27 -3.21 -10.91 1.29
N PHE A 28 -3.18 -9.69 0.75
CA PHE A 28 -2.24 -8.67 1.19
C PHE A 28 -2.56 -8.20 2.62
N ALA A 29 -3.83 -7.97 2.93
CA ALA A 29 -4.28 -7.61 4.27
C ALA A 29 -3.97 -8.72 5.30
N GLU A 30 -4.17 -9.99 4.94
CA GLU A 30 -3.86 -11.15 5.77
C GLU A 30 -2.36 -11.25 6.05
N LYS A 31 -1.50 -11.11 5.04
CA LYS A 31 -0.03 -11.05 5.20
C LYS A 31 0.43 -9.96 6.15
N LEU A 32 -0.31 -8.85 6.21
CA LEU A 32 0.01 -7.70 7.03
C LEU A 32 -0.71 -7.71 8.38
N GLY A 33 -1.61 -8.65 8.61
CA GLY A 33 -2.43 -8.73 9.83
C GLY A 33 -3.38 -7.54 10.01
N ILE A 34 -3.82 -6.91 8.92
CA ILE A 34 -4.75 -5.77 8.95
C ILE A 34 -6.05 -6.11 8.20
N SER A 35 -7.06 -5.24 8.35
CA SER A 35 -8.32 -5.43 7.61
C SER A 35 -8.18 -5.01 6.14
N GLN A 36 -8.94 -5.69 5.26
CA GLN A 36 -9.00 -5.35 3.85
C GLN A 36 -9.46 -3.88 3.62
N ASN A 37 -10.35 -3.37 4.47
CA ASN A 37 -10.82 -1.98 4.41
C ASN A 37 -9.68 -0.98 4.56
N HIS A 38 -8.67 -1.28 5.40
CA HIS A 38 -7.49 -0.44 5.56
C HIS A 38 -6.66 -0.41 4.27
N ILE A 39 -6.43 -1.57 3.62
CA ILE A 39 -5.74 -1.65 2.33
C ILE A 39 -6.46 -0.82 1.27
N SER A 40 -7.78 -0.94 1.19
CA SER A 40 -8.59 -0.15 0.25
C SER A 40 -8.42 1.36 0.48
N ALA A 41 -8.48 1.81 1.74
CA ALA A 41 -8.31 3.22 2.09
C ALA A 41 -6.90 3.75 1.77
N ILE A 42 -5.87 2.91 1.87
CA ILE A 42 -4.49 3.23 1.47
C ILE A 42 -4.38 3.33 -0.05
N GLU A 43 -4.90 2.34 -0.79
CA GLU A 43 -4.87 2.35 -2.26
C GLU A 43 -5.68 3.51 -2.87
N CYS A 44 -6.68 4.01 -2.16
CA CYS A 44 -7.49 5.17 -2.55
C CYS A 44 -6.90 6.53 -2.09
N GLY A 45 -5.75 6.54 -1.42
CA GLY A 45 -5.07 7.77 -0.98
C GLY A 45 -5.70 8.44 0.25
N SER A 46 -6.55 7.75 1.00
CA SER A 46 -7.30 8.30 2.15
C SER A 46 -6.61 8.07 3.51
N GLN A 47 -5.45 7.42 3.55
CA GLN A 47 -4.76 7.05 4.80
C GLN A 47 -3.38 7.70 4.96
N HIS A 48 -2.99 7.84 6.23
CA HIS A 48 -1.83 8.59 6.71
C HIS A 48 -0.48 8.07 6.16
N LEU A 49 0.42 8.99 5.78
CA LEU A 49 1.66 8.71 5.05
C LEU A 49 2.57 7.67 5.74
N ALA A 50 2.61 7.67 7.07
CA ALA A 50 3.45 6.77 7.87
C ALA A 50 3.13 5.28 7.65
N LEU A 51 1.86 4.93 7.48
CA LEU A 51 1.45 3.54 7.26
C LEU A 51 1.83 3.11 5.84
N SER A 52 1.64 3.99 4.85
CA SER A 52 1.99 3.74 3.44
C SER A 52 3.49 3.43 3.25
N PHE A 53 4.38 4.08 3.99
CA PHE A 53 5.81 3.76 3.97
C PHE A 53 6.12 2.36 4.50
N LEU A 54 5.48 1.96 5.60
CA LEU A 54 5.63 0.62 6.16
C LEU A 54 5.17 -0.43 5.13
N PHE A 55 4.07 -0.20 4.42
CA PHE A 55 3.61 -1.12 3.37
C PHE A 55 4.56 -1.19 2.18
N LEU A 56 5.10 -0.07 1.73
CA LEU A 56 6.10 -0.08 0.66
C LEU A 56 7.35 -0.86 1.07
N TYR A 57 7.80 -0.69 2.30
CA TYR A 57 8.89 -1.48 2.87
C TYR A 57 8.52 -2.96 2.87
N VAL A 58 7.40 -3.36 3.48
CA VAL A 58 6.99 -4.77 3.54
C VAL A 58 6.85 -5.39 2.15
N ILE A 59 6.27 -4.67 1.19
CA ILE A 59 6.15 -5.09 -0.21
C ILE A 59 7.51 -5.25 -0.89
N HIS A 60 8.50 -4.41 -0.58
CA HIS A 60 9.83 -4.49 -1.19
C HIS A 60 10.61 -5.72 -0.71
N TYR A 61 10.30 -6.21 0.49
CA TYR A 61 10.92 -7.41 1.10
C TYR A 61 10.08 -8.69 0.93
N LEU A 62 8.95 -8.60 0.21
CA LEU A 62 8.07 -9.72 -0.17
C LEU A 62 8.28 -10.12 -1.63
#